data_AF-A0AAV6T178-F1
#
_entry.id   AF-A0AAV6T178-F1
#
_cell.length_a   1.000
_cell.length_b   1.000
_cell.length_c   1.000
_cell.angle_alpha   90.00
_cell.angle_beta   90.00
_cell.angle_gamma   90.00
#
_symmetry.space_group_name_H-M   'P 1'
#
loop_
_entity.id
_entity.type
_entity.pdbx_description
1 polymer ?
#
loop_
_entity_poly.entity_id
_entity_poly.type
_entity_poly.pdbx_seq_one_letter_code
_entity_poly.pdbx_strand_id
1 'polypeptide(L)'
;MLPAITMETEASHMLEAALEQMDDIIAGSKAAAGEFCNSVYDLGSPVSVGPLHVVHLAEELKLALELQPNQEERDGLRAQLHADTARTLMDWLQSGNVNLSSPANNETYQERLLRLEGDKESLVLQVSVLTDQVEAQGEKIRDLESSLEEHRQKLASTEEMLQQELVSRTSLETQKLDLMDEVSYLKLKLTEVGMDEKDGDDARVQDSADAKQNKAEVGTAATSLKQDFSP
;
A
#
# COMPACT_ATOMS: atom_id res chain seq x y z
N MET A 1 -3.36 9.00 32.76
CA MET A 1 -3.22 9.03 31.29
C MET A 1 -4.61 9.20 30.72
N LEU A 2 -4.84 10.20 29.86
CA LEU A 2 -5.93 10.35 28.86
C LEU A 2 -6.10 11.82 28.36
N PRO A 3 -5.05 12.54 27.89
CA PRO A 3 -5.24 13.77 27.10
C PRO A 3 -5.05 13.57 25.58
N ALA A 4 -4.62 12.40 25.12
CA ALA A 4 -4.31 12.16 23.70
C ALA A 4 -5.55 11.99 22.82
N ILE A 5 -6.64 11.40 23.35
CA ILE A 5 -7.85 11.07 22.58
C ILE A 5 -8.65 12.34 22.21
N THR A 6 -8.61 13.39 23.03
CA THR A 6 -9.32 14.64 22.73
C THR A 6 -8.64 15.45 21.64
N MET A 7 -7.30 15.45 21.58
CA MET A 7 -6.55 16.18 20.54
C MET A 7 -6.61 15.49 19.17
N GLU A 8 -6.63 14.16 19.12
CA GLU A 8 -6.83 13.42 17.87
C GLU A 8 -8.24 13.68 17.28
N THR A 9 -9.25 13.80 18.14
CA THR A 9 -10.62 14.10 17.69
C THR A 9 -10.77 15.53 17.17
N GLU A 10 -10.10 16.49 17.81
CA GLU A 10 -10.12 17.91 17.40
C GLU A 10 -9.36 18.12 16.08
N ALA A 11 -8.22 17.44 15.89
CA ALA A 11 -7.48 17.45 14.63
C ALA A 11 -8.29 16.79 13.49
N SER A 12 -8.99 15.69 13.77
CA SER A 12 -9.86 15.03 12.78
C SER A 12 -11.05 15.92 12.38
N HIS A 13 -11.67 16.61 13.34
CA HIS A 13 -12.78 17.54 13.06
C HIS A 13 -12.32 18.78 12.27
N MET A 14 -11.10 19.28 12.53
CA MET A 14 -10.54 20.39 11.74
C MET A 14 -10.26 19.98 10.29
N LEU A 15 -9.81 18.74 10.06
CA LEU A 15 -9.59 18.23 8.71
C LEU A 15 -10.93 18.05 7.96
N GLU A 16 -11.94 17.50 8.63
CA GLU A 16 -13.29 17.32 8.08
C GLU A 16 -13.91 18.65 7.65
N ALA A 17 -13.86 19.66 8.52
CA ALA A 17 -14.35 21.01 8.21
C ALA A 17 -13.56 21.69 7.07
N ALA A 18 -12.25 21.45 6.99
CA ALA A 18 -11.43 21.98 5.90
C ALA A 18 -11.74 21.33 4.55
N LEU A 19 -12.02 20.02 4.53
CA LEU A 19 -12.41 19.30 3.31
C LEU A 19 -13.81 19.73 2.83
N GLU A 20 -14.76 19.92 3.75
CA GLU A 20 -16.09 20.47 3.45
C GLU A 20 -16.00 21.88 2.83
N GLN A 21 -15.10 22.72 3.35
CA GLN A 21 -14.83 24.05 2.78
C GLN A 21 -14.25 23.98 1.35
N MET A 22 -13.41 22.98 1.05
CA MET A 22 -12.86 22.80 -0.30
C MET A 22 -13.94 22.35 -1.28
N ASP A 23 -14.85 21.48 -0.85
CA ASP A 23 -16.00 21.06 -1.64
C ASP A 23 -16.96 22.22 -1.92
N ASP A 24 -17.22 23.10 -0.94
CA ASP A 24 -18.03 24.32 -1.13
C ASP A 24 -17.41 25.31 -2.13
N ILE A 25 -16.08 25.38 -2.21
CA ILE A 25 -15.35 26.20 -3.19
C ILE A 25 -15.43 25.58 -4.59
N ILE A 26 -15.28 24.26 -4.71
CA ILE A 26 -15.37 23.53 -5.99
C ILE A 26 -16.81 23.53 -6.52
N ALA A 27 -17.79 23.40 -5.63
CA ALA A 27 -19.22 23.46 -5.94
C ALA A 27 -19.73 24.91 -6.15
N GLY A 28 -18.87 25.91 -5.94
CA GLY A 28 -19.19 27.32 -6.18
C GLY A 28 -20.20 27.94 -5.19
N SER A 29 -20.40 27.34 -4.02
CA SER A 29 -21.53 27.67 -3.14
C SER A 29 -21.27 28.79 -2.12
N LYS A 30 -20.03 29.08 -1.69
CA LYS A 30 -19.72 30.30 -0.91
C LYS A 30 -18.25 30.37 -0.53
N ALA A 31 -17.54 31.42 -0.99
CA ALA A 31 -16.51 32.16 -0.25
C ALA A 31 -15.56 32.94 -1.17
N ALA A 32 -15.38 32.57 -2.45
CA ALA A 32 -14.46 33.28 -3.35
C ALA A 32 -15.14 34.30 -4.28
N ALA A 33 -16.47 34.26 -4.41
CA ALA A 33 -17.25 35.22 -5.21
C ALA A 33 -17.88 36.37 -4.38
N GLY A 34 -17.74 36.33 -3.05
CA GLY A 34 -18.38 37.28 -2.13
C GLY A 34 -17.55 38.51 -1.77
N GLU A 35 -16.24 38.48 -2.00
CA GLU A 35 -15.32 39.57 -1.55
C GLU A 35 -15.04 40.63 -2.62
N PHE A 36 -15.68 40.56 -3.79
CA PHE A 36 -15.53 41.59 -4.84
C PHE A 36 -16.81 42.30 -5.29
N CYS A 37 -18.00 42.00 -4.75
CA CYS A 37 -19.17 42.78 -5.17
C CYS A 37 -20.28 43.05 -4.14
N ASN A 38 -20.24 42.52 -2.92
CA ASN A 38 -21.32 42.79 -1.95
C ASN A 38 -20.80 43.42 -0.66
N SER A 39 -20.19 44.61 -0.77
CA SER A 39 -20.19 45.56 0.34
C SER A 39 -21.06 46.75 -0.03
N VAL A 40 -22.27 46.72 0.50
CA VAL A 40 -22.93 47.87 1.15
C VAL A 40 -21.95 49.04 1.35
N TYR A 41 -22.23 50.11 0.61
CA TYR A 41 -21.90 51.52 0.84
C TYR A 41 -20.73 51.80 1.81
N ASP A 42 -19.51 51.95 1.29
CA ASP A 42 -18.49 52.76 1.96
C ASP A 42 -17.73 53.63 0.95
N LEU A 43 -18.11 54.91 0.90
CA LEU A 43 -17.57 55.97 0.05
C LEU A 43 -16.18 56.45 0.55
N GLY A 44 -15.27 55.53 0.86
CA GLY A 44 -14.15 55.81 1.76
C GLY A 44 -12.73 55.48 1.29
N SER A 45 -12.49 54.97 0.08
CA SER A 45 -11.12 54.55 -0.31
C SER A 45 -10.69 54.94 -1.73
N PRO A 46 -9.57 55.67 -1.91
CA PRO A 46 -9.02 56.04 -3.21
C PRO A 46 -8.18 54.88 -3.75
N VAL A 47 -8.81 53.76 -4.10
CA VAL A 47 -8.12 52.60 -4.66
C VAL A 47 -8.72 52.28 -6.02
N SER A 48 -7.97 52.62 -7.07
CA SER A 48 -8.10 52.19 -8.46
C SER A 48 -9.53 52.15 -9.02
N VAL A 49 -9.99 53.30 -9.53
CA VAL A 49 -11.17 53.40 -10.38
C VAL A 49 -10.84 52.77 -11.74
N GLY A 50 -10.85 51.44 -11.79
CA GLY A 50 -10.58 50.68 -13.01
C GLY A 50 -11.65 50.92 -14.07
N PRO A 51 -11.33 50.84 -15.38
CA PRO A 51 -12.29 51.02 -16.47
C PRO A 51 -13.54 50.14 -16.34
N LEU A 52 -13.40 48.95 -15.75
CA LEU A 52 -14.49 48.00 -15.52
C LEU A 52 -15.55 48.52 -14.53
N HIS A 53 -15.17 49.31 -13.54
CA HIS A 53 -16.14 49.88 -12.59
C HIS A 53 -17.01 50.95 -13.26
N VAL A 54 -16.44 51.74 -14.16
CA VAL A 54 -17.20 52.74 -14.96
C VAL A 54 -18.18 52.06 -15.92
N VAL A 55 -17.79 50.93 -16.55
CA VAL A 55 -18.69 50.12 -17.37
C VAL A 55 -19.87 49.61 -16.54
N HIS A 56 -19.59 49.03 -15.38
CA HIS A 56 -20.62 48.45 -14.52
C HIS A 56 -21.62 49.51 -14.01
N LEU A 57 -21.12 50.65 -13.52
CA LEU A 57 -21.95 51.75 -13.06
C LEU A 57 -22.80 52.37 -14.18
N ALA A 58 -22.27 52.42 -15.41
CA ALA A 58 -23.01 52.86 -16.58
C ALA A 58 -24.13 51.88 -16.98
N GLU A 59 -23.89 50.57 -16.80
CA GLU A 59 -24.89 49.52 -17.01
C GLU A 59 -26.00 49.54 -15.95
N GLU A 60 -25.64 49.75 -14.68
CA GLU A 60 -26.61 49.97 -13.60
C GLU A 60 -27.48 51.21 -13.84
N LEU A 61 -26.87 52.32 -14.30
CA LEU A 61 -27.61 53.54 -14.64
C LEU A 61 -28.56 53.32 -15.83
N LYS A 62 -28.12 52.55 -16.83
CA LYS A 62 -28.98 52.15 -17.96
C LYS A 62 -30.17 51.31 -17.47
N LEU A 63 -29.92 50.28 -16.65
CA LEU A 63 -30.96 49.41 -16.11
C LEU A 63 -31.94 50.18 -15.21
N ALA A 64 -31.44 51.05 -14.34
CA ALA A 64 -32.25 51.89 -13.46
C ALA A 64 -33.16 52.83 -14.25
N LEU A 65 -32.70 53.34 -15.39
CA LEU A 65 -33.54 54.10 -16.31
C LEU A 65 -34.55 53.16 -16.99
N GLU A 66 -34.13 52.04 -17.58
CA GLU A 66 -34.98 51.09 -18.32
C GLU A 66 -36.11 50.47 -17.49
N LEU A 67 -35.89 50.30 -16.18
CA LEU A 67 -36.88 49.74 -15.26
C LEU A 67 -38.04 50.72 -14.94
N GLN A 68 -37.93 52.00 -15.31
CA GLN A 68 -38.99 52.98 -15.09
C GLN A 68 -40.08 52.88 -16.17
N PRO A 69 -41.34 52.59 -15.81
CA PRO A 69 -42.44 52.39 -16.78
C PRO A 69 -42.97 53.70 -17.37
N ASN A 70 -42.79 54.83 -16.67
CA ASN A 70 -43.31 56.13 -17.05
C ASN A 70 -42.23 56.96 -17.78
N GLN A 71 -42.55 57.42 -18.99
CA GLN A 71 -41.63 58.22 -19.82
C GLN A 71 -41.28 59.57 -19.18
N GLU A 72 -42.22 60.18 -18.47
CA GLU A 72 -42.01 61.47 -17.78
C GLU A 72 -41.04 61.35 -16.58
N GLU A 73 -41.08 60.22 -15.86
CA GLU A 73 -40.14 59.92 -14.77
C GLU A 73 -38.74 59.59 -15.31
N ARG A 74 -38.65 58.87 -16.43
CA ARG A 74 -37.39 58.64 -17.16
C ARG A 74 -36.76 59.95 -17.61
N ASP A 75 -37.56 60.86 -18.16
CA ASP A 75 -37.08 62.15 -18.62
C ASP A 75 -36.72 63.09 -17.46
N GLY A 76 -37.43 62.97 -16.33
CA GLY A 76 -37.04 63.62 -15.06
C GLY A 76 -35.71 63.11 -14.50
N LEU A 77 -35.43 61.81 -14.57
CA LEU A 77 -34.14 61.23 -14.17
C LEU A 77 -33.01 61.61 -15.14
N ARG A 78 -33.30 61.68 -16.44
CA ARG A 78 -32.35 62.19 -17.44
C ARG A 78 -32.02 63.66 -17.24
N ALA A 79 -33.00 64.48 -16.86
CA ALA A 79 -32.79 65.89 -16.56
C ALA A 79 -31.94 66.12 -15.29
N GLN A 80 -31.93 65.15 -14.36
CA GLN A 80 -31.06 65.17 -13.18
C GLN A 80 -29.61 64.79 -13.49
N LEU A 81 -29.36 64.11 -14.61
CA LEU A 81 -28.01 63.79 -15.05
C LEU A 81 -27.32 65.06 -15.57
N HIS A 82 -26.16 65.39 -15.00
CA HIS A 82 -25.39 66.53 -15.46
C HIS A 82 -25.02 66.34 -16.94
N ALA A 83 -25.26 67.36 -17.76
CA ALA A 83 -25.04 67.30 -19.21
C ALA A 83 -23.59 66.92 -19.56
N ASP A 84 -22.63 67.32 -18.72
CA ASP A 84 -21.23 67.00 -18.90
C ASP A 84 -20.94 65.51 -18.64
N THR A 85 -21.54 64.89 -17.62
CA THR A 85 -21.43 63.45 -17.36
C THR A 85 -21.98 62.62 -18.53
N ALA A 86 -23.16 63.01 -19.04
CA ALA A 86 -23.76 62.36 -20.20
C ALA A 86 -22.86 62.49 -21.45
N ARG A 87 -22.30 63.68 -21.69
CA ARG A 87 -21.40 63.94 -22.81
C ARG A 87 -20.11 63.14 -22.70
N THR A 88 -19.50 63.09 -21.51
CA THR A 88 -18.29 62.29 -21.27
C THR A 88 -18.52 60.80 -21.48
N LEU A 89 -19.67 60.26 -21.04
CA LEU A 89 -20.03 58.85 -21.29
C LEU A 89 -20.27 58.58 -22.78
N MET A 90 -20.95 59.49 -23.49
CA MET A 90 -21.16 59.37 -24.94
C MET A 90 -19.84 59.45 -25.71
N ASP A 91 -18.98 60.40 -25.39
CA ASP A 91 -17.64 60.52 -26.00
C ASP A 91 -16.81 59.28 -25.70
N TRP A 92 -16.88 58.73 -24.48
CA TRP A 92 -16.14 57.53 -24.11
C TRP A 92 -16.62 56.27 -24.85
N LEU A 93 -17.94 56.10 -24.99
CA LEU A 93 -18.54 55.01 -25.78
C LEU A 93 -18.25 55.16 -27.28
N GLN A 94 -18.26 56.38 -27.82
CA GLN A 94 -17.96 56.67 -29.22
C GLN A 94 -16.46 56.60 -29.55
N SER A 95 -15.59 56.92 -28.59
CA SER A 95 -14.13 56.92 -28.77
C SER A 95 -13.54 55.52 -28.95
N GLY A 96 -14.35 54.45 -28.96
CA GLY A 96 -13.93 53.10 -29.34
C GLY A 96 -12.89 52.44 -28.41
N ASN A 97 -12.45 53.15 -27.38
CA ASN A 97 -11.39 52.71 -26.47
C ASN A 97 -11.87 51.64 -25.47
N VAL A 98 -13.14 51.26 -25.55
CA VAL A 98 -13.74 50.16 -24.79
C VAL A 98 -13.52 48.79 -25.42
N ASN A 99 -12.96 48.66 -26.63
CA ASN A 99 -12.85 47.33 -27.24
C ASN A 99 -11.74 47.09 -28.27
N LEU A 100 -10.57 47.71 -28.16
CA LEU A 100 -9.39 47.32 -28.95
C LEU A 100 -8.09 47.53 -28.16
N SER A 101 -7.98 46.94 -26.97
CA SER A 101 -6.65 46.45 -26.56
C SER A 101 -6.31 45.27 -27.48
N SER A 102 -5.98 45.60 -28.74
CA SER A 102 -5.31 44.68 -29.66
C SER A 102 -4.10 44.16 -28.90
N PRO A 103 -3.96 42.85 -28.67
CA PRO A 103 -2.65 42.31 -28.36
C PRO A 103 -1.70 42.70 -29.49
N ALA A 104 -0.39 42.66 -29.27
CA ALA A 104 0.63 43.15 -30.21
C ALA A 104 0.59 42.57 -31.64
N ASN A 105 -0.28 41.59 -31.91
CA ASN A 105 -0.70 41.14 -33.23
C ASN A 105 -2.08 41.72 -33.54
N ASN A 106 -2.25 42.38 -34.70
CA ASN A 106 -3.52 42.85 -35.25
C ASN A 106 -4.50 41.69 -35.56
N GLU A 107 -4.86 40.93 -34.55
CA GLU A 107 -5.70 39.74 -34.57
C GLU A 107 -7.10 40.14 -34.15
N THR A 108 -8.09 39.71 -34.93
CA THR A 108 -9.49 39.95 -34.57
C THR A 108 -9.88 39.09 -33.37
N TYR A 109 -10.79 39.56 -32.52
CA TYR A 109 -11.29 38.79 -31.37
C TYR A 109 -11.81 37.39 -31.77
N GLN A 110 -12.37 37.28 -32.97
CA GLN A 110 -12.88 36.01 -33.50
C GLN A 110 -11.75 35.03 -33.83
N GLU A 111 -10.64 35.49 -34.42
CA GLU A 111 -9.46 34.65 -34.66
C GLU A 111 -8.79 34.23 -33.35
N ARG A 112 -8.77 35.11 -32.34
CA ARG A 112 -8.28 34.78 -30.99
C ARG A 112 -9.05 33.66 -30.36
N LEU A 113 -10.38 33.76 -30.43
CA LEU A 113 -11.29 32.80 -29.85
C LEU A 113 -11.11 31.43 -30.51
N LEU A 114 -11.07 31.39 -31.84
CA LEU A 114 -10.90 30.16 -32.60
C LEU A 114 -9.55 29.48 -32.32
N ARG A 115 -8.46 30.26 -32.19
CA ARG A 115 -7.17 29.71 -31.79
C ARG A 115 -7.21 29.13 -30.37
N LEU A 116 -7.76 29.86 -29.41
CA LEU A 116 -7.88 29.40 -28.03
C LEU A 116 -8.78 28.16 -27.90
N GLU A 117 -9.83 28.06 -28.71
CA GLU A 117 -10.67 26.86 -28.80
C GLU A 117 -9.86 25.67 -29.34
N GLY A 118 -9.06 25.86 -30.38
CA GLY A 118 -8.15 24.82 -30.88
C GLY A 118 -7.08 24.40 -29.86
N ASP A 119 -6.46 25.36 -29.17
CA ASP A 119 -5.49 25.08 -28.10
C ASP A 119 -6.14 24.32 -26.94
N LYS A 120 -7.38 24.68 -26.58
CA LYS A 120 -8.17 23.97 -25.57
C LYS A 120 -8.43 22.52 -26.00
N GLU A 121 -8.87 22.29 -27.23
CA GLU A 121 -9.12 20.92 -27.74
C GLU A 121 -7.83 20.09 -27.75
N SER A 122 -6.72 20.68 -28.17
CA SER A 122 -5.40 20.02 -28.14
C SER A 122 -4.98 19.67 -26.71
N LEU A 123 -5.16 20.59 -25.76
CA LEU A 123 -4.84 20.35 -24.36
C LEU A 123 -5.74 19.26 -23.75
N VAL A 124 -7.04 19.25 -24.08
CA VAL A 124 -7.98 18.20 -23.65
C VAL A 124 -7.53 16.83 -24.15
N LEU A 125 -7.09 16.73 -25.41
CA LEU A 125 -6.53 15.48 -25.94
C LEU A 125 -5.26 15.06 -25.21
N GLN A 126 -4.35 15.99 -24.91
CA GLN A 126 -3.14 15.69 -24.15
C GLN A 126 -3.45 15.21 -22.73
N VAL A 127 -4.39 15.85 -22.04
CA VAL A 127 -4.85 15.42 -20.72
C VAL A 127 -5.50 14.03 -20.79
N SER A 128 -6.30 13.75 -21.83
CA SER A 128 -6.88 12.41 -22.04
C SER A 128 -5.80 11.35 -22.19
N VAL A 129 -4.80 11.58 -23.06
CA VAL A 129 -3.70 10.63 -23.28
C VAL A 129 -2.88 10.42 -22.00
N LEU A 130 -2.59 11.49 -21.26
CA LEU A 130 -1.88 11.38 -19.99
C LEU A 130 -2.71 10.64 -18.93
N THR A 131 -4.03 10.83 -18.93
CA THR A 131 -4.94 10.10 -18.03
C THR A 131 -4.91 8.61 -18.33
N ASP A 132 -5.05 8.21 -19.60
CA ASP A 132 -4.98 6.80 -20.03
C ASP A 132 -3.60 6.18 -19.69
N GLN A 133 -2.52 6.95 -19.85
CA GLN A 133 -1.17 6.51 -19.50
C GLN A 133 -1.00 6.27 -18.00
N VAL A 134 -1.52 7.17 -17.16
CA VAL A 134 -1.48 7.01 -15.69
C VAL A 134 -2.33 5.82 -15.26
N GLU A 135 -3.50 5.63 -15.87
CA GLU A 135 -4.36 4.48 -15.60
C GLU A 135 -3.67 3.15 -15.97
N ALA A 136 -3.08 3.06 -17.16
CA ALA A 136 -2.33 1.88 -17.60
C ALA A 136 -1.10 1.60 -16.73
N GLN A 137 -0.41 2.64 -16.26
CA GLN A 137 0.68 2.48 -15.29
C GLN A 137 0.15 1.97 -13.94
N GLY A 138 -1.00 2.47 -13.50
CA GLY A 138 -1.68 2.00 -12.28
C GLY A 138 -2.07 0.52 -12.38
N GLU A 139 -2.60 0.07 -13.51
CA GLU A 139 -2.83 -1.36 -13.78
C GLU A 139 -1.54 -2.17 -13.72
N LYS A 140 -0.48 -1.68 -14.36
CA LYS A 140 0.80 -2.39 -14.37
C LYS A 140 1.39 -2.57 -12.97
N ILE A 141 1.23 -1.57 -12.10
CA ILE A 141 1.65 -1.65 -10.69
C ILE A 141 0.83 -2.73 -9.98
N ARG A 142 -0.50 -2.71 -10.10
CA ARG A 142 -1.37 -3.73 -9.48
C ARG A 142 -1.01 -5.16 -9.92
N ASP A 143 -0.72 -5.36 -11.21
CA ASP A 143 -0.29 -6.66 -11.73
C ASP A 143 1.04 -7.11 -11.11
N LEU A 144 2.01 -6.20 -10.99
CA LEU A 144 3.31 -6.48 -10.39
C LEU A 144 3.20 -6.78 -8.89
N GLU A 145 2.35 -6.05 -8.17
CA GLU A 145 2.05 -6.28 -6.75
C GLU A 145 1.40 -7.66 -6.55
N SER A 146 0.43 -8.03 -7.39
CA SER A 146 -0.20 -9.36 -7.37
C SER A 146 0.80 -10.47 -7.64
N SER A 147 1.68 -10.28 -8.64
CA SER A 147 2.72 -11.26 -8.98
C SER A 147 3.72 -11.42 -7.83
N LEU A 148 4.13 -10.31 -7.21
CA LEU A 148 5.02 -10.32 -6.05
C LEU A 148 4.41 -11.08 -4.86
N GLU A 149 3.12 -10.87 -4.59
CA GLU A 149 2.42 -11.57 -3.53
C GLU A 149 2.31 -13.08 -3.79
N GLU A 150 2.00 -13.48 -5.03
CA GLU A 150 2.01 -14.89 -5.42
C GLU A 150 3.39 -15.54 -5.20
N HIS A 151 4.46 -14.84 -5.56
CA HIS A 151 5.83 -15.31 -5.31
C HIS A 151 6.16 -15.41 -3.81
N ARG A 152 5.71 -14.46 -2.99
CA ARG A 152 5.84 -14.54 -1.52
C ARG A 152 5.12 -15.75 -0.95
N GLN A 153 3.88 -15.99 -1.39
CA GLN A 153 3.10 -17.13 -0.92
C GLN A 153 3.74 -18.46 -1.33
N LYS A 154 4.25 -18.56 -2.56
CA LYS A 154 5.01 -19.75 -3.01
C LYS A 154 6.26 -19.96 -2.16
N LEU A 155 7.02 -18.91 -1.89
CA LEU A 155 8.21 -18.99 -1.05
C LEU A 155 7.87 -19.51 0.35
N ALA A 156 6.86 -18.91 0.99
CA ALA A 156 6.39 -19.35 2.32
C ALA A 156 5.96 -20.81 2.33
N SER A 157 5.21 -21.26 1.31
CA SER A 157 4.81 -22.67 1.17
C SER A 157 6.01 -23.61 1.00
N THR A 158 7.01 -23.24 0.20
CA THR A 158 8.22 -24.05 0.03
C THR A 158 9.10 -24.07 1.27
N GLU A 159 9.13 -22.98 2.04
CA GLU A 159 9.84 -22.90 3.32
C GLU A 159 9.18 -23.78 4.38
N GLU A 160 7.85 -23.79 4.46
CA GLU A 160 7.09 -24.69 5.34
C GLU A 160 7.35 -26.16 5.00
N MET A 161 7.32 -26.51 3.71
CA MET A 161 7.62 -27.87 3.24
C MET A 161 9.06 -28.28 3.60
N LEU A 162 10.03 -27.39 3.41
CA LEU A 162 11.42 -27.64 3.77
C LEU A 162 11.59 -27.85 5.27
N GLN A 163 10.91 -27.05 6.09
CA GLN A 163 10.96 -27.17 7.55
C GLN A 163 10.37 -28.51 8.00
N GLN A 164 9.27 -28.95 7.39
CA GLN A 164 8.67 -30.26 7.66
C GLN A 164 9.62 -31.41 7.28
N GLU A 165 10.26 -31.33 6.12
CA GLU A 165 11.23 -32.33 5.67
C GLU A 165 12.45 -32.40 6.61
N LEU A 166 12.92 -31.24 7.10
CA LEU A 166 14.04 -31.17 8.04
C LEU A 166 13.68 -31.86 9.37
N VAL A 167 12.49 -31.59 9.92
CA VAL A 167 11.99 -32.25 11.13
C VAL A 167 11.86 -33.76 10.93
N SER A 168 11.28 -34.18 9.79
CA SER A 168 11.14 -35.59 9.43
C SER A 168 12.50 -36.29 9.33
N ARG A 169 13.46 -35.66 8.64
CA ARG A 169 14.83 -36.16 8.49
C ARG A 169 15.53 -36.31 9.84
N THR A 170 15.44 -35.30 10.71
CA THR A 170 16.03 -35.37 12.05
C THR A 170 15.40 -36.49 12.88
N SER A 171 14.07 -36.65 12.84
CA SER A 171 13.39 -37.75 13.54
C SER A 171 13.85 -39.12 13.04
N LEU A 172 13.99 -39.28 11.73
CA LEU A 172 14.41 -40.55 11.12
C LEU A 172 15.89 -40.85 11.40
N GLU A 173 16.73 -39.82 11.45
CA GLU A 173 18.13 -39.95 11.86
C GLU A 173 18.25 -40.37 13.33
N THR A 174 17.44 -39.81 14.24
CA THR A 174 17.36 -40.26 15.63
C THR A 174 16.93 -41.73 15.71
N GLN A 175 15.84 -42.11 15.04
CA GLN A 175 15.37 -43.51 15.05
C GLN A 175 16.43 -44.49 14.49
N LYS A 176 17.16 -44.07 13.46
CA LYS A 176 18.27 -44.86 12.92
C LYS A 176 19.38 -45.07 13.96
N LEU A 177 19.76 -44.03 14.70
CA LEU A 177 20.77 -44.13 15.77
C LEU A 177 20.29 -45.08 16.88
N ASP A 178 19.04 -44.94 17.33
CA ASP A 178 18.47 -45.82 18.37
C ASP A 178 18.48 -47.30 17.93
N LEU A 179 18.15 -47.58 16.67
CA LEU A 179 18.22 -48.93 16.11
C LEU A 179 19.66 -49.45 16.01
N MET A 180 20.63 -48.60 15.66
CA MET A 180 22.04 -48.97 15.65
C MET A 180 22.55 -49.30 17.04
N ASP A 181 22.10 -48.57 18.06
CA ASP A 181 22.41 -48.84 19.47
C ASP A 181 21.80 -50.17 19.92
N GLU A 182 20.53 -50.44 19.60
CA GLU A 182 19.88 -51.73 19.91
C GLU A 182 20.59 -52.91 19.22
N VAL A 183 20.96 -52.77 17.94
CA VAL A 183 21.74 -53.80 17.23
C VAL A 183 23.09 -54.02 17.90
N SER A 184 23.75 -52.96 18.35
CA SER A 184 25.04 -53.05 19.05
C SER A 184 24.89 -53.74 20.41
N TYR A 185 23.82 -53.42 21.15
CA TYR A 185 23.46 -54.07 22.40
C TYR A 185 23.16 -55.57 22.22
N LEU A 186 22.34 -55.92 21.24
CA LEU A 186 22.04 -57.32 20.91
C LEU A 186 23.30 -58.10 20.49
N LYS A 187 24.21 -57.47 19.73
CA LYS A 187 25.51 -58.07 19.38
C LYS A 187 26.36 -58.35 20.62
N LEU A 188 26.46 -57.41 21.56
CA LEU A 188 27.18 -57.61 22.83
C LEU A 188 26.58 -58.76 23.63
N LYS A 189 25.25 -58.80 23.74
CA LYS A 189 24.54 -59.87 24.45
C LYS A 189 24.74 -61.25 23.79
N LEU A 190 24.76 -61.30 22.46
CA LEU A 190 25.04 -62.54 21.73
C LEU A 190 26.48 -63.02 21.95
N THR A 191 27.46 -62.11 21.99
CA THR A 191 28.84 -62.46 22.33
C THR A 191 28.99 -62.93 23.77
N GLU A 192 28.27 -62.33 24.72
CA GLU A 192 28.25 -62.77 26.12
C GLU A 192 27.70 -64.20 26.25
N VAL A 193 26.54 -64.48 25.67
CA VAL A 193 25.95 -65.84 25.67
C VAL A 193 26.86 -66.85 24.96
N GLY A 194 27.48 -66.47 23.84
CA GLY A 194 28.39 -67.35 23.11
C GLY A 194 29.72 -67.62 23.86
N MET A 195 30.14 -66.72 24.75
CA MET A 195 31.28 -66.95 25.64
C MET A 195 30.86 -67.87 26.80
N ASP A 196 29.69 -67.66 27.39
CA ASP A 196 29.15 -68.54 28.44
C ASP A 196 28.91 -69.97 27.94
N GLU A 197 28.46 -70.15 26.70
CA GLU A 197 28.30 -71.49 26.10
C GLU A 197 29.66 -72.16 25.84
N LYS A 198 30.67 -71.42 25.40
CA LYS A 198 32.03 -71.96 25.22
C LYS A 198 32.66 -72.33 26.55
N ASP A 199 32.54 -71.49 27.56
CA ASP A 199 33.06 -71.76 28.91
C ASP A 199 32.30 -72.92 29.56
N GLY A 200 31.00 -73.05 29.30
CA GLY A 200 30.18 -74.17 29.76
C GLY A 200 30.46 -75.50 29.06
N ASP A 201 30.74 -75.49 27.75
CA ASP A 201 31.15 -76.69 27.01
C ASP A 201 32.58 -77.10 27.33
N ASP A 202 33.51 -76.16 27.49
CA ASP A 202 34.89 -76.47 27.89
C ASP A 202 34.94 -77.08 29.30
N ALA A 203 34.14 -76.55 30.24
CA ALA A 203 33.96 -77.14 31.57
C ALA A 203 33.33 -78.55 31.51
N ARG A 204 32.35 -78.79 30.64
CA ARG A 204 31.73 -80.13 30.45
C ARG A 204 32.67 -81.13 29.78
N VAL A 205 33.48 -80.70 28.81
CA VAL A 205 34.47 -81.56 28.16
C VAL A 205 35.56 -81.95 29.16
N GLN A 206 36.04 -80.99 29.98
CA GLN A 206 37.01 -81.22 31.04
C GLN A 206 36.47 -82.20 32.11
N ASP A 207 35.26 -82.00 32.63
CA ASP A 207 34.63 -82.91 33.60
C ASP A 207 34.43 -84.32 33.02
N SER A 208 34.11 -84.44 31.72
CA SER A 208 33.99 -85.75 31.05
C SER A 208 35.35 -86.43 30.82
N ALA A 209 36.42 -85.65 30.63
CA ALA A 209 37.78 -86.15 30.44
C ALA A 209 38.37 -86.60 31.78
N ASP A 210 38.22 -85.81 32.83
CA ASP A 210 38.65 -86.13 34.19
C ASP A 210 37.87 -87.34 34.75
N ALA A 211 36.57 -87.44 34.47
CA ALA A 211 35.77 -88.62 34.83
C ALA A 211 36.22 -89.90 34.10
N LYS A 212 36.67 -89.80 32.84
CA LYS A 212 37.21 -90.95 32.08
C LYS A 212 38.60 -91.36 32.58
N GLN A 213 39.45 -90.41 32.96
CA GLN A 213 40.79 -90.66 33.46
C GLN A 213 40.76 -91.31 34.85
N ASN A 214 39.92 -90.83 35.75
CA ASN A 214 39.71 -91.43 37.08
C ASN A 214 39.16 -92.87 36.98
N LYS A 215 38.29 -93.16 36.00
CA LYS A 215 37.77 -94.52 35.78
C LYS A 215 38.85 -95.48 35.22
N ALA A 216 39.80 -94.97 34.44
CA ALA A 216 40.93 -95.74 33.93
C ALA A 216 41.98 -96.04 35.02
N GLU A 217 42.25 -95.11 35.93
CA GLU A 217 43.14 -95.36 37.07
C GLU A 217 42.56 -96.38 38.06
N VAL A 218 41.26 -96.32 38.37
CA VAL A 218 40.60 -97.31 39.23
C VAL A 218 40.57 -98.70 38.58
N GLY A 219 40.35 -98.78 37.27
CA GLY A 219 40.44 -100.03 36.52
C GLY A 219 41.85 -100.63 36.50
N THR A 220 42.88 -99.79 36.44
CA THR A 220 44.27 -100.24 36.44
C THR A 220 44.72 -100.68 37.85
N ALA A 221 44.31 -99.97 38.90
CA ALA A 221 44.54 -100.38 40.29
C ALA A 221 43.84 -101.70 40.65
N ALA A 222 42.63 -101.94 40.15
CA ALA A 222 41.90 -103.19 40.35
C ALA A 222 42.54 -104.38 39.59
N THR A 223 43.33 -104.11 38.55
CA THR A 223 44.05 -105.14 37.79
C THR A 223 45.44 -105.41 38.38
N SER A 224 46.11 -104.39 38.92
CA SER A 224 47.40 -104.56 39.64
C SER A 224 47.27 -105.29 40.98
N LEU A 225 46.12 -105.23 41.66
CA LEU A 225 45.88 -106.00 42.89
C LEU A 225 45.57 -107.49 42.67
N LYS A 226 45.58 -107.97 41.41
CA LYS A 226 45.42 -109.40 41.07
C LYS A 226 46.70 -110.08 40.57
N GLN A 227 47.84 -109.36 40.51
CA GLN A 227 49.14 -109.95 40.16
C GLN A 227 50.04 -110.29 41.37
N ASP A 228 49.70 -109.86 42.58
CA ASP A 228 50.51 -110.14 43.80
C ASP A 228 50.04 -111.37 44.61
N PHE A 229 49.08 -112.15 44.12
CA PHE A 229 48.73 -113.45 44.70
C PHE A 229 48.76 -114.55 43.63
N SER A 230 49.98 -115.02 43.32
CA SER A 230 50.25 -116.30 42.67
C SER A 230 49.82 -117.47 43.59
N PRO A 231 49.62 -118.70 43.08
CA PRO A 231 50.74 -119.53 42.60
C PRO A 231 50.73 -119.76 41.10
#